data_AF-A0A9N7AHI9-F1
#
_entry.id   AF-A0A9N7AHI9-F1
#
_cell.length_a   1.000
_cell.length_b   1.000
_cell.length_c   1.000
_cell.angle_alpha   90.00
_cell.angle_beta   90.00
_cell.angle_gamma   90.00
#
_symmetry.space_group_name_H-M   'P 1'
#
loop_
_entity.id
_entity.type
_entity.pdbx_description
1 polymer ?
#
loop_
_entity_poly.entity_id
_entity_poly.type
_entity_poly.pdbx_seq_one_letter_code
_entity_poly.pdbx_strand_id
1 'polypeptide(L)'
;MDAGELIVDNRVSKDVDDYSMETLTVAALKRVQIQGDSLSPGQQVRYVVVDADAHGAVRVRLEFEDLGRYDTAWYEDAAVRAVESVLAPVGWREGEIRQYLSETTDETLAGFVEG
;
A
#
# COMPACT_ATOMS: atom_id res chain seq x y z
N MET A 1 12.03 1.14 7.94
CA MET A 1 11.64 0.25 6.83
C MET A 1 12.00 0.95 5.55
N ASP A 2 12.62 0.26 4.60
CA ASP A 2 12.94 0.84 3.31
C ASP A 2 11.70 0.83 2.40
N ALA A 3 11.52 1.87 1.58
CA ALA A 3 10.36 1.95 0.68
C ALA A 3 10.36 0.82 -0.37
N GLY A 4 11.53 0.30 -0.75
CA GLY A 4 11.67 -0.83 -1.66
C GLY A 4 11.18 -2.16 -1.08
N GLU A 5 11.01 -2.27 0.24
CA GLU A 5 10.41 -3.44 0.90
C GLU A 5 8.87 -3.41 0.83
N LEU A 6 8.29 -2.28 0.44
CA LEU A 6 6.85 -2.01 0.47
C LEU A 6 6.22 -2.07 -0.93
N ILE A 7 6.87 -2.72 -1.89
CA ILE A 7 6.40 -2.80 -3.26
C ILE A 7 5.09 -3.57 -3.35
N VAL A 8 4.08 -2.92 -3.91
CA VAL A 8 2.83 -3.54 -4.35
C VAL A 8 3.03 -4.07 -5.76
N ASP A 9 2.82 -5.37 -5.95
CA ASP A 9 2.85 -6.03 -7.25
C ASP A 9 1.43 -6.39 -7.69
N ASN A 10 0.97 -5.78 -8.80
CA ASN A 10 -0.34 -6.04 -9.37
C ASN A 10 -0.22 -6.49 -10.82
N ARG A 11 -0.88 -7.60 -11.17
CA ARG A 11 -1.05 -8.03 -12.56
C ARG A 11 -2.15 -7.23 -13.25
N VAL A 12 -1.82 -6.67 -14.40
CA VAL A 12 -2.73 -5.91 -15.25
C VAL A 12 -3.56 -6.89 -16.09
N SER A 13 -4.89 -6.86 -15.95
CA SER A 13 -5.80 -7.79 -16.66
C SER A 13 -6.51 -7.17 -17.88
N LYS A 14 -6.45 -5.85 -18.02
CA LYS A 14 -7.03 -5.07 -19.13
C LYS A 14 -6.28 -3.74 -19.29
N ASP A 15 -6.46 -3.06 -20.42
CA ASP A 15 -5.85 -1.76 -20.70
C ASP A 15 -6.31 -0.66 -19.73
N VAL A 16 -5.44 0.32 -19.51
CA VAL A 16 -5.67 1.44 -18.57
C VAL A 16 -6.94 2.24 -18.91
N ASP A 17 -7.23 2.43 -20.19
CA ASP A 17 -8.39 3.18 -20.68
C ASP A 17 -9.71 2.44 -20.45
N ASP A 18 -9.66 1.13 -20.19
CA ASP A 18 -10.82 0.32 -19.83
C ASP A 18 -11.12 0.31 -18.31
N TYR A 19 -10.36 1.07 -17.50
CA TYR A 19 -10.67 1.25 -16.08
C TYR A 19 -11.46 2.54 -15.85
N SER A 20 -12.70 2.38 -15.39
CA SER A 20 -13.55 3.48 -14.94
C SER A 20 -13.31 3.92 -13.49
N MET A 21 -12.54 3.14 -12.71
CA MET A 21 -12.34 3.33 -11.27
C MET A 21 -10.98 3.96 -10.96
N GLU A 22 -10.92 4.93 -10.06
CA GLU A 22 -9.67 5.57 -9.60
C GLU A 22 -8.91 4.72 -8.56
N THR A 23 -8.47 3.53 -8.96
CA THR A 23 -7.68 2.65 -8.10
C THR A 23 -6.20 3.02 -8.10
N LEU A 24 -5.44 2.52 -7.11
CA LEU A 24 -3.98 2.66 -7.06
C LEU A 24 -3.29 2.00 -8.26
N THR A 25 -3.82 0.88 -8.75
CA THR A 25 -3.35 0.25 -10.00
C THR A 25 -3.50 1.20 -11.19
N VAL A 26 -4.64 1.90 -11.30
CA VAL A 26 -4.85 2.89 -12.37
C VAL A 26 -3.92 4.08 -12.21
N ALA A 27 -3.66 4.54 -10.98
CA ALA A 27 -2.66 5.57 -10.72
C ALA A 27 -1.27 5.12 -11.20
N ALA A 28 -0.88 3.87 -10.93
CA ALA A 28 0.38 3.31 -11.38
C ALA A 28 0.46 3.19 -12.91
N LEU A 29 -0.60 2.72 -13.57
CA LEU A 29 -0.66 2.67 -15.03
C LEU A 29 -0.58 4.05 -15.69
N LYS A 30 -1.25 5.07 -15.11
CA LYS A 30 -1.11 6.46 -15.55
C LYS A 30 0.33 6.98 -15.36
N ARG A 31 0.99 6.56 -14.28
CA ARG A 31 2.37 6.93 -14.00
C ARG A 31 3.37 6.34 -14.99
N VAL A 32 3.17 5.07 -15.38
CA VAL A 32 3.95 4.41 -16.44
C VAL A 32 3.85 5.20 -17.75
N GLN A 33 2.64 5.63 -18.14
CA GLN A 33 2.44 6.45 -19.34
C GLN A 33 3.13 7.82 -19.28
N ILE A 34 3.14 8.45 -18.10
CA ILE A 34 3.84 9.74 -17.90
C ILE A 34 5.35 9.58 -18.13
N GLN A 35 5.92 8.41 -17.81
CA GLN A 35 7.33 8.09 -18.08
C GLN A 35 7.60 7.71 -19.54
N GLY A 36 6.57 7.68 -20.38
CA GLY A 36 6.68 7.33 -21.81
C GLY A 36 6.62 5.83 -22.09
N ASP A 37 6.28 5.01 -21.10
CA ASP A 37 6.15 3.56 -21.21
C ASP A 37 4.67 3.12 -21.27
N SER A 38 4.44 1.87 -21.64
CA SER A 38 3.12 1.24 -21.60
C SER A 38 3.25 -0.23 -21.19
N LEU A 39 2.22 -0.75 -20.51
CA LEU A 39 2.12 -2.14 -20.13
C LEU A 39 1.00 -2.81 -20.90
N SER A 40 1.30 -3.96 -21.51
CA SER A 40 0.32 -4.84 -22.13
C SER A 40 -0.41 -5.69 -21.08
N PRO A 41 -1.65 -6.12 -21.35
CA PRO A 41 -2.36 -7.08 -20.51
C PRO A 41 -1.51 -8.33 -20.20
N GLY A 42 -1.54 -8.77 -18.95
CA GLY A 42 -0.75 -9.88 -18.45
C GLY A 42 0.59 -9.49 -17.80
N GLN A 43 1.08 -8.27 -18.03
CA GLN A 43 2.28 -7.74 -17.35
C GLN A 43 1.96 -7.29 -15.91
N GLN A 44 3.02 -7.11 -15.12
CA GLN A 44 2.95 -6.65 -13.73
C GLN A 44 3.29 -5.16 -13.68
N VAL A 45 2.55 -4.41 -12.87
CA VAL A 45 2.91 -3.06 -12.47
C VAL A 45 3.34 -3.10 -11.00
N ARG A 46 4.53 -2.57 -10.72
CA ARG A 46 5.11 -2.53 -9.37
C ARG A 46 5.29 -1.10 -8.90
N TYR A 47 4.78 -0.80 -7.72
CA TYR A 47 4.76 0.55 -7.20
C TYR A 47 4.72 0.61 -5.67
N VAL A 48 5.15 1.73 -5.12
CA VAL A 48 4.97 2.13 -3.71
C VAL A 48 3.87 3.18 -3.63
N VAL A 49 3.01 3.10 -2.62
CA VAL A 49 2.01 4.13 -2.32
C VAL A 49 2.69 5.24 -1.51
N VAL A 50 2.67 6.47 -2.04
CA VAL A 50 3.34 7.63 -1.41
C VAL A 50 2.36 8.65 -0.85
N ASP A 51 1.13 8.67 -1.38
CA ASP A 51 0.03 9.50 -0.91
C ASP A 51 -1.29 8.88 -1.38
N ALA A 52 -1.95 8.11 -0.50
CA ALA A 52 -3.17 7.39 -0.87
C ALA A 52 -4.36 8.32 -1.10
N ASP A 53 -4.37 9.50 -0.47
CA ASP A 53 -5.46 10.48 -0.50
C ASP A 53 -5.36 11.46 -1.68
N ALA A 54 -4.19 11.57 -2.32
CA ALA A 54 -4.03 12.36 -3.54
C ALA A 54 -4.83 11.79 -4.73
N HIS A 55 -4.83 12.53 -5.85
CA HIS A 55 -5.53 12.15 -7.08
C HIS A 55 -4.58 11.81 -8.22
N GLY A 56 -4.93 10.80 -9.02
CA GLY A 56 -4.17 10.42 -10.21
C GLY A 56 -2.80 9.80 -9.91
N ALA A 57 -1.85 9.98 -10.83
CA ALA A 57 -0.55 9.28 -10.84
C ALA A 57 0.40 9.68 -9.71
N VAL A 58 0.16 10.81 -9.03
CA VAL A 58 1.04 11.30 -7.96
C VAL A 58 0.97 10.44 -6.70
N ARG A 59 -0.11 9.67 -6.54
CA ARG A 59 -0.39 8.77 -5.41
C ARG A 59 0.67 7.68 -5.20
N VAL A 60 1.40 7.36 -6.27
CA VAL A 60 2.34 6.23 -6.29
C VAL A 60 3.69 6.62 -6.87
N ARG A 61 4.70 5.77 -6.64
CA ARG A 61 6.00 5.75 -7.32
C ARG A 61 6.27 4.35 -7.86
N LEU A 62 6.79 4.24 -9.07
CA LEU A 62 7.16 2.96 -9.69
C LEU A 62 8.44 2.43 -9.04
N GLU A 63 8.63 1.11 -9.06
CA GLU A 63 9.76 0.43 -8.36
C GLU A 63 11.15 0.97 -8.73
N PHE A 64 11.31 1.52 -9.93
CA PHE A 64 12.58 2.03 -10.47
C PHE A 64 12.76 3.54 -10.30
N GLU A 65 11.76 4.25 -9.75
CA GLU A 65 11.88 5.67 -9.42
C GLU A 65 12.58 5.86 -8.07
N ASP A 66 12.97 7.11 -7.77
CA ASP A 66 13.30 7.49 -6.41
C ASP A 66 12.03 7.39 -5.54
N LEU A 67 11.99 6.36 -4.69
CA LEU A 67 10.80 5.99 -3.93
C LEU A 67 10.49 6.99 -2.81
N GLY A 68 11.50 7.74 -2.34
CA GLY A 68 11.33 8.79 -1.34
C GLY A 68 10.62 8.31 -0.07
N ARG A 69 9.49 8.94 0.26
CA ARG A 69 8.64 8.58 1.41
C ARG A 69 7.43 7.78 0.94
N TYR A 70 6.99 6.86 1.79
CA TYR A 70 5.77 6.08 1.60
C TYR A 70 4.67 6.56 2.55
N ASP A 71 3.42 6.28 2.19
CA ASP A 71 2.24 6.56 3.01
C ASP A 71 2.12 5.52 4.13
N THR A 72 2.65 5.84 5.31
CA THR A 72 2.69 4.90 6.45
C THR A 72 1.29 4.49 6.88
N ALA A 73 0.33 5.41 6.93
CA ALA A 73 -1.04 5.13 7.35
C ALA A 73 -1.71 4.12 6.41
N TRP A 74 -1.47 4.26 5.11
CA TRP A 74 -1.96 3.31 4.11
C TRP A 74 -1.40 1.90 4.32
N TYR A 75 -0.09 1.77 4.54
CA TYR A 75 0.54 0.45 4.75
C TYR A 75 0.15 -0.18 6.09
N GLU A 76 -0.03 0.61 7.15
CA GLU A 76 -0.56 0.12 8.42
C GLU A 76 -1.98 -0.45 8.25
N ASP A 77 -2.85 0.29 7.57
CA ASP A 77 -4.22 -0.16 7.26
C ASP A 77 -4.22 -1.44 6.41
N ALA A 78 -3.36 -1.49 5.38
CA ALA A 78 -3.19 -2.68 4.55
C ALA A 78 -2.71 -3.90 5.37
N ALA A 79 -1.79 -3.70 6.29
CA ALA A 79 -1.31 -4.76 7.18
C ALA A 79 -2.42 -5.26 8.12
N VAL A 80 -3.18 -4.36 8.72
CA VAL A 80 -4.33 -4.74 9.57
C VAL A 80 -5.35 -5.56 8.79
N ARG A 81 -5.71 -5.12 7.57
CA ARG A 81 -6.63 -5.87 6.69
C ARG A 81 -6.10 -7.25 6.31
N ALA A 82 -4.79 -7.36 6.04
CA ALA A 82 -4.17 -8.65 5.73
C ALA A 82 -4.24 -9.61 6.92
N VAL A 83 -3.95 -9.13 8.13
CA VAL A 83 -4.08 -9.91 9.37
C VAL A 83 -5.53 -10.30 9.62
N GLU A 84 -6.48 -9.38 9.45
CA GLU A 84 -7.91 -9.67 9.58
C GLU A 84 -8.33 -10.77 8.60
N SER A 85 -7.90 -10.71 7.35
CA SER A 85 -8.23 -11.75 6.36
C SER A 85 -7.79 -13.15 6.79
N VAL A 86 -6.73 -13.27 7.59
CA VAL A 86 -6.24 -14.55 8.12
C VAL A 86 -6.96 -14.97 9.40
N LEU A 87 -7.28 -14.01 10.28
CA LEU A 87 -7.86 -14.27 11.60
C LEU A 87 -9.39 -14.17 11.66
N ALA A 88 -10.05 -13.68 10.61
CA ALA A 88 -11.51 -13.62 10.52
C ALA A 88 -12.21 -14.97 10.79
N PRO A 89 -11.69 -16.15 10.36
CA PRO A 89 -12.28 -17.44 10.68
C PRO A 89 -12.30 -17.77 12.17
N VAL A 90 -11.38 -17.19 12.96
CA VAL A 90 -11.30 -17.37 14.42
C VAL A 90 -11.93 -16.21 15.18
N GLY A 91 -12.71 -15.36 14.50
CA GLY A 91 -13.55 -14.33 15.11
C GLY A 91 -12.91 -12.95 15.27
N TRP A 92 -11.66 -12.77 14.87
CA TRP A 92 -10.99 -11.47 14.96
C TRP A 92 -11.49 -10.51 13.90
N ARG A 93 -11.55 -9.24 14.27
CA ARG A 93 -11.98 -8.12 13.43
C ARG A 93 -10.95 -7.00 13.48
N GLU A 94 -11.01 -6.08 12.52
CA GLU A 94 -10.11 -4.93 12.44
C GLU A 94 -9.96 -4.21 13.80
N GLY A 95 -11.07 -3.96 14.51
CA GLY A 95 -11.07 -3.29 15.81
C GLY A 95 -10.25 -4.03 16.88
N GLU A 96 -10.42 -5.35 17.00
CA GLU A 96 -9.67 -6.18 17.95
C GLU A 96 -8.17 -6.17 17.64
N ILE A 97 -7.82 -6.21 16.35
CA ILE A 97 -6.42 -6.17 15.90
C ILE A 97 -5.80 -4.81 16.24
N ARG A 98 -6.49 -3.70 15.94
CA ARG A 98 -6.00 -2.36 16.27
C ARG A 98 -5.85 -2.14 17.78
N GLN A 99 -6.79 -2.64 18.57
CA GLN A 99 -6.72 -2.55 20.03
C GLN A 99 -5.46 -3.27 20.56
N TYR A 100 -5.26 -4.52 20.15
CA TYR A 100 -4.11 -5.32 20.56
C TYR A 100 -2.76 -4.66 20.20
N LEU A 101 -2.68 -4.08 18.99
CA LEU A 101 -1.48 -3.36 18.54
C LEU A 101 -1.23 -2.07 19.35
N SER A 102 -2.28 -1.35 19.74
CA SER A 102 -2.14 -0.17 20.61
C SER A 102 -1.59 -0.57 21.98
N GLU A 103 -2.18 -1.59 22.61
CA GLU A 103 -1.75 -2.06 23.93
C GLU A 103 -0.26 -2.43 23.95
N THR A 104 0.19 -3.17 22.93
CA THR A 104 1.62 -3.55 22.79
C THR A 104 2.53 -2.32 22.60
N THR A 105 2.05 -1.30 21.89
CA THR A 105 2.82 -0.07 21.63
C THR A 105 2.96 0.77 22.90
N ASP A 106 1.87 0.92 23.67
CA ASP A 106 1.85 1.61 24.96
C ASP A 106 2.79 0.93 25.98
N GLU A 107 2.78 -0.41 26.07
CA GLU A 107 3.70 -1.17 26.93
C GLU A 107 5.17 -0.96 26.53
N THR A 108 5.45 -0.94 25.23
CA THR A 108 6.80 -0.71 24.71
C THR A 108 7.29 0.70 25.04
N LEU A 109 6.47 1.74 24.83
CA LEU A 109 6.79 3.13 25.14
C LEU A 109 7.02 3.36 26.64
N ALA A 110 6.21 2.76 27.50
CA ALA A 110 6.40 2.84 28.95
C ALA A 110 7.79 2.29 29.37
N GLY A 111 8.21 1.17 28.79
CA GLY A 111 9.53 0.57 29.04
C GLY A 111 10.72 1.44 28.57
N PHE A 112 10.53 2.36 27.63
CA PHE A 112 11.58 3.29 27.18
C PHE A 112 11.63 4.59 27.97
N VAL A 113 10.52 5.02 28.60
CA VAL A 113 10.47 6.27 29.39
C VAL A 113 10.97 6.04 30.84
N GLU A 114 11.00 4.79 31.31
CA GLU A 114 11.56 4.40 32.61
C GLU A 114 13.07 4.03 32.57
N GLY A 115 13.75 4.27 31.43
CA GLY A 115 15.17 3.94 31.21
C GLY A 115 16.15 5.12 31.27
#